data_AF-A0A0C3BIT8-F1
#
_entry.id   AF-A0A0C3BIT8-F1
#
_cell.length_a   1.000
_cell.length_b   1.000
_cell.length_c   1.000
_cell.angle_alpha   90.00
_cell.angle_beta   90.00
_cell.angle_gamma   90.00
#
_symmetry.space_group_name_H-M   'P 1'
#
loop_
_entity.id
_entity.type
_entity.pdbx_description
1 polymer ?
#
loop_
_entity_poly.entity_id
_entity_poly.type
_entity_poly.pdbx_seq_one_letter_code
_entity_poly.pdbx_strand_id
1 'polypeptide(L)' 'MHYEFLPSYSPDFNPIEPAFSVIKAHIQYDTEVYMKLNEAVWSVTPDDAAGWFRHSGYTV' A
#
# COMPACT_ATOMS: atom_id res chain seq x y z
N MET A 1 -9.64 -12.82 -16.50
CA MET A 1 -8.76 -12.65 -15.32
C MET A 1 -7.36 -12.48 -15.84
N HIS A 2 -6.74 -11.32 -15.63
CA HIS A 2 -5.36 -11.05 -16.04
C HIS A 2 -4.45 -11.30 -14.83
N TYR A 3 -3.31 -11.95 -15.06
CA TYR A 3 -2.31 -12.21 -14.03
C TYR A 3 -1.02 -11.51 -14.42
N GLU A 4 -0.43 -10.79 -13.46
CA GLU A 4 0.89 -10.20 -13.60
C GLU A 4 1.90 -11.10 -12.86
N PHE A 5 2.92 -11.57 -13.56
CA PHE A 5 3.98 -12.37 -12.95
C PHE A 5 5.13 -11.47 -12.56
N LEU A 6 5.38 -11.35 -11.25
CA LEU A 6 6.48 -10.56 -10.72
C LEU A 6 7.73 -11.42 -10.50
N PRO A 7 8.95 -10.91 -10.79
CA PRO A 7 10.17 -11.58 -10.37
C PRO A 7 10.25 -11.70 -8.85
N SER A 8 10.95 -12.73 -8.37
CA SER A 8 11.17 -12.92 -6.92
C SER A 8 11.83 -11.68 -6.30
N TYR A 9 11.44 -11.35 -5.06
CA TYR A 9 11.99 -10.24 -4.28
C TYR A 9 11.93 -8.88 -4.99
N SER A 10 10.89 -8.62 -5.78
CA SER A 10 10.70 -7.34 -6.49
C SER A 10 9.54 -6.51 -5.91
N PRO A 11 9.66 -6.01 -4.66
CA PRO A 11 8.61 -5.21 -4.03
C PRO A 11 8.33 -3.91 -4.80
N ASP A 12 9.32 -3.39 -5.53
CA ASP A 12 9.19 -2.16 -6.33
C ASP A 12 8.13 -2.31 -7.43
N PHE A 13 7.87 -3.53 -7.91
CA PHE A 13 6.83 -3.82 -8.91
C PHE A 13 5.46 -4.15 -8.30
N ASN A 14 5.32 -4.10 -6.97
CA ASN A 14 4.07 -4.41 -6.28
C ASN A 14 3.45 -3.12 -5.68
N PRO A 15 2.39 -2.56 -6.28
CA PRO A 15 1.87 -1.23 -5.92
C PRO A 15 1.23 -1.15 -4.52
N ILE A 16 1.05 -2.29 -3.83
CA ILE A 16 0.54 -2.32 -2.45
C ILE A 16 1.62 -2.03 -1.40
N GLU A 17 2.91 -2.20 -1.73
CA GLU A 17 4.02 -2.04 -0.77
C GLU A 17 4.11 -0.62 -0.16
N PRO A 18 3.94 0.47 -0.94
CA PRO A 18 3.89 1.81 -0.37
C PRO A 18 2.67 2.02 0.55
N ALA A 19 1.52 1.44 0.22
CA ALA A 19 0.32 1.51 1.04
C ALA A 19 0.55 0.89 2.43
N PHE A 20 1.18 -0.28 2.49
CA PHE A 20 1.55 -0.90 3.76
C PHE A 20 2.54 -0.06 4.55
N SER A 21 3.48 0.61 3.88
CA SER A 21 4.43 1.50 4.55
C SER A 21 3.72 2.70 5.20
N VAL A 22 2.76 3.31 4.50
CA VAL A 22 1.92 4.39 5.03
C VAL A 22 1.08 3.91 6.22
N ILE A 23 0.37 2.79 6.07
CA ILE A 23 -0.49 2.24 7.14
C ILE A 23 0.34 1.92 8.38
N LYS A 24 1.49 1.25 8.22
CA LYS A 24 2.39 0.93 9.33
C LYS A 24 2.93 2.19 10.02
N ALA A 25 3.20 3.26 9.27
CA ALA A 25 3.67 4.52 9.86
C ALA A 25 2.62 5.19 10.76
N HIS A 26 1.34 4.94 10.55
CA HIS A 26 0.25 5.45 11.39
C HIS A 26 0.04 4.62 12.67
N ILE A 27 0.58 3.41 12.73
CA ILE A 27 0.37 2.49 13.84
C ILE A 27 1.61 2.51 14.74
N GLN A 28 1.46 3.10 15.92
CA GLN A 28 2.41 2.92 17.03
C GLN A 28 1.94 1.75 17.92
N TYR A 29 2.85 1.14 18.67
CA TYR A 29 2.52 0.07 19.62
C TYR A 29 1.44 0.56 20.60
N ASP A 30 0.21 0.09 20.42
CA ASP A 30 -0.97 0.57 21.14
C ASP A 30 -1.95 -0.58 21.39
N THR A 31 -2.64 -0.51 22.54
CA THR A 31 -3.77 -1.37 22.91
C THR A 31 -4.96 -1.25 21.97
N GLU A 32 -5.12 -0.14 21.23
CA GLU A 32 -6.23 0.11 20.29
C GLU A 32 -5.85 -0.14 18.81
N VAL A 33 -4.89 -1.04 18.56
CA VAL A 33 -4.33 -1.31 17.22
C VAL A 33 -5.37 -1.49 16.12
N TYR A 34 -6.51 -2.14 16.40
CA TYR A 34 -7.56 -2.38 15.41
C TYR A 34 -8.30 -1.10 14.98
N MET A 35 -8.55 -0.17 15.90
CA MET A 35 -9.21 1.10 15.56
C MET A 35 -8.26 1.98 14.73
N LYS A 36 -6.99 2.07 15.16
CA LYS A 36 -5.95 2.79 14.41
C LYS A 36 -5.68 2.20 13.03
N LEU A 37 -5.71 0.87 12.91
CA LEU A 37 -5.59 0.20 11.62
C LEU A 37 -6.74 0.57 10.70
N ASN A 38 -7.99 0.59 11.20
CA ASN A 38 -9.14 0.99 10.41
C ASN A 38 -8.99 2.44 9.92
N GLU A 39 -8.64 3.38 10.80
CA GLU A 39 -8.39 4.77 10.41
C GLU A 39 -7.27 4.92 9.37
N ALA A 40 -6.16 4.19 9.56
CA ALA A 40 -5.01 4.23 8.65
C ALA A 40 -5.30 3.64 7.27
N VAL A 41 -6.15 2.61 7.18
CA VAL A 41 -6.58 2.07 5.87
C VAL A 41 -7.38 3.13 5.11
N TRP A 42 -8.24 3.89 5.80
CA TRP A 42 -9.06 4.93 5.20
C TRP A 42 -8.32 6.26 4.94
N SER A 43 -7.06 6.39 5.39
CA SER A 43 -6.24 7.57 5.06
C SER A 43 -5.60 7.49 3.68
N VAL A 44 -5.57 6.31 3.06
CA VAL A 44 -5.05 6.12 1.70
C VAL A 44 -6.04 6.68 0.68
N THR A 45 -5.60 7.62 -0.13
CA THR A 45 -6.45 8.25 -1.15
C THR A 45 -6.35 7.56 -2.51
N PRO A 46 -7.32 7.76 -3.42
CA PRO A 46 -7.20 7.31 -4.80
C PRO A 46 -5.99 7.89 -5.55
N ASP A 47 -5.60 9.12 -5.23
CA ASP A 47 -4.42 9.76 -5.84
C ASP A 47 -3.12 9.12 -5.37
N ASP A 48 -3.03 8.76 -4.08
CA ASP A 48 -1.90 7.97 -3.55
C ASP A 48 -1.78 6.64 -4.29
N ALA A 49 -2.90 5.91 -4.42
CA ALA A 49 -2.94 4.63 -5.13
C ALA A 49 -2.49 4.80 -6.58
N ALA A 50 -3.04 5.79 -7.31
CA ALA A 50 -2.63 6.05 -8.69
C ALA A 50 -1.13 6.39 -8.80
N GLY A 51 -0.60 7.15 -7.83
CA GLY A 51 0.83 7.43 -7.73
C GLY A 51 1.68 6.17 -7.55
N TRP A 52 1.26 5.23 -6.70
CA TRP A 52 2.00 4.00 -6.43
C TRP A 52 1.96 3.01 -7.60
N PHE A 53 0.83 2.90 -8.29
CA PHE A 53 0.78 2.12 -9.54
C PHE A 53 1.74 2.69 -10.60
N ARG A 54 1.80 4.02 -10.77
CA ARG A 54 2.77 4.65 -11.68
C ARG A 54 4.20 4.44 -11.22
N HIS A 55 4.46 4.55 -9.92
CA HIS A 55 5.78 4.29 -9.33
C HIS A 55 6.25 2.86 -9.59
N SER A 56 5.33 1.88 -9.55
CA SER A 56 5.61 0.48 -9.86
C SER A 56 5.61 0.13 -11.36
N GLY A 57 5.50 1.13 -12.24
CA GLY A 57 5.60 0.95 -13.70
C GLY A 57 4.28 0.65 -14.42
N TYR A 58 3.14 0.74 -13.75
CA TYR A 58 1.83 0.50 -14.35
C TYR A 58 1.20 1.78 -14.89
N THR A 59 0.40 1.63 -15.96
CA THR A 59 -0.43 2.71 -16.49
C THR A 59 -1.80 2.64 -15.84
N VAL A 60 -2.17 3.69 -15.09
CA VAL A 60 -3.44 3.87 -14.39
C VAL A 60 -4.04 5.26 -14.61
#